data_AF-A0A1M3LFA4-F1
#
_entry.id   AF-A0A1M3LFA4-F1
#
_cell.length_a   1.000
_cell.length_b   1.000
_cell.length_c   1.000
_cell.angle_alpha   90.00
_cell.angle_beta   90.00
_cell.angle_gamma   90.00
#
_symmetry.space_group_name_H-M   'P 1'
#
loop_
_entity.id
_entity.type
_entity.pdbx_description
1 polymer ?
#
loop_
_entity_poly.entity_id
_entity_poly.type
_entity_poly.pdbx_seq_one_letter_code
_entity_poly.pdbx_strand_id
1 'polypeptide(L)' 'MRNFIYLDLLYPVFMFIFGIIMISSPRSLMRKAKYDEESLKTESWVKKLGIGLCVFAVGFGIYIFYKLKYA' A
#
# COMPACT_ATOMS: atom_id res chain seq x y z
N MET A 1 0.07 -26.30 8.34
CA MET A 1 0.90 -25.33 7.59
C MET A 1 0.19 -24.68 6.39
N ARG A 2 -0.91 -25.21 5.84
CA ARG A 2 -1.61 -24.59 4.69
C ARG A 2 -2.47 -23.35 5.04
N ASN A 3 -2.95 -23.25 6.28
CA ASN A 3 -3.80 -22.13 6.74
C ASN A 3 -3.03 -20.83 7.03
N PHE A 4 -1.73 -20.89 7.34
CA PHE A 4 -0.89 -19.70 7.54
C PHE A 4 -0.61 -18.97 6.21
N ILE A 5 -0.61 -19.71 5.09
CA ILE A 5 -0.30 -19.20 3.74
C ILE A 5 -1.29 -18.10 3.32
N TYR A 6 -2.58 -18.28 3.63
CA TYR A 6 -3.61 -17.29 3.34
C TYR A 6 -3.46 -16.03 4.21
N LEU A 7 -2.96 -16.17 5.44
CA LEU A 7 -2.66 -15.05 6.32
C LEU A 7 -1.40 -14.29 5.89
N ASP A 8 -0.38 -14.99 5.37
CA ASP A 8 0.86 -14.37 4.89
C ASP A 8 0.61 -13.53 3.62
N LEU A 9 -0.25 -14.00 2.71
CA LEU A 9 -0.66 -13.23 1.52
C LEU A 9 -1.67 -12.12 1.82
N LEU A 10 -2.34 -12.17 2.97
CA LEU A 10 -3.30 -11.15 3.38
C LEU A 10 -2.62 -9.78 3.52
N TYR A 11 -1.41 -9.74 4.08
CA TYR A 11 -0.62 -8.53 4.27
C TYR A 11 -0.31 -7.76 2.97
N PRO A 12 0.32 -8.36 1.94
CA PRO A 12 0.59 -7.67 0.69
C PRO A 12 -0.71 -7.26 -0.03
N VAL A 13 -1.79 -8.04 0.06
CA VAL A 13 -3.09 -7.66 -0.51
C VAL A 13 -3.65 -6.41 0.18
N PHE A 14 -3.62 -6.35 1.52
CA PHE A 14 -4.05 -5.15 2.25
C PHE A 14 -3.17 -3.95 1.94
N MET A 15 -1.84 -4.12 1.89
CA MET A 15 -0.92 -3.04 1.51
C MET A 15 -1.21 -2.50 0.11
N PHE A 16 -1.52 -3.38 -0.84
CA PHE A 16 -1.87 -2.97 -2.20
C PHE A 16 -3.18 -2.19 -2.25
N ILE A 17 -4.24 -2.69 -1.59
CA ILE A 17 -5.54 -2.00 -1.51
C ILE A 17 -5.38 -0.64 -0.81
N PHE A 18 -4.64 -0.60 0.29
CA PHE A 18 -4.37 0.63 1.02
C PHE A 18 -3.59 1.64 0.15
N GLY A 19 -2.58 1.17 -0.60
CA GLY A 19 -1.85 2.00 -1.56
C GLY A 19 -2.76 2.59 -2.63
N ILE A 20 -3.71 1.81 -3.17
CA ILE A 20 -4.73 2.30 -4.09
C ILE A 20 -5.59 3.40 -3.44
N ILE A 21 -6.04 3.20 -2.20
CA ILE A 21 -6.84 4.19 -1.46
C ILE A 21 -6.05 5.48 -1.24
N MET A 22 -4.74 5.39 -0.93
CA MET A 22 -3.87 6.56 -0.80
C MET A 22 -3.77 7.35 -2.11
N ILE A 23 -3.77 6.67 -3.26
CA ILE A 23 -3.70 7.32 -4.58
C ILE A 23 -5.05 7.93 -4.98
N SER A 24 -6.14 7.18 -4.80
CA SER A 24 -7.48 7.58 -5.24
C SER A 24 -8.13 8.62 -4.32
N SER A 25 -7.88 8.51 -3.01
CA SER A 25 -8.43 9.39 -1.99
C SER A 25 -7.38 9.79 -0.94
N PRO A 26 -6.29 10.47 -1.35
CA PRO A 26 -5.26 10.96 -0.43
C PRO A 26 -5.85 11.92 0.63
N ARG A 27 -6.93 12.60 0.26
CA ARG A 27 -7.66 13.54 1.12
C ARG A 27 -8.33 12.86 2.32
N SER A 28 -8.62 11.55 2.23
CA SER A 28 -9.10 10.77 3.38
C SER A 28 -8.05 10.71 4.50
N LEU A 29 -6.75 10.69 4.14
CA LEU A 29 -5.63 10.72 5.08
C LEU A 29 -5.25 12.14 5.52
N MET A 30 -5.71 13.15 4.78
CA MET A 30 -5.46 14.56 5.04
C MET A 30 -6.72 15.31 5.50
N ARG A 31 -7.68 14.62 6.13
CA ARG A 31 -9.02 15.15 6.44
C ARG A 31 -9.04 16.43 7.30
N LYS A 32 -7.93 16.76 7.98
CA LYS A 32 -7.76 17.99 8.77
C LYS A 32 -6.91 19.07 8.10
N ALA A 33 -6.34 18.82 6.92
CA ALA A 33 -5.52 19.79 6.21
C ALA A 33 -6.42 20.87 5.58
N LYS A 34 -6.05 22.14 5.78
CA LYS A 34 -6.66 23.27 5.08
C LYS A 34 -6.28 23.24 3.59
N TYR A 35 -7.12 23.86 2.76
CA TYR A 35 -6.93 23.89 1.32
C TYR A 35 -5.92 24.97 0.92
N ASP A 36 -4.65 24.71 1.25
CA ASP A 36 -3.52 25.63 1.04
C ASP A 36 -2.48 24.97 0.12
N GLU A 37 -1.50 25.74 -0.39
CA GLU A 37 -0.44 25.22 -1.27
C GLU A 37 0.33 24.03 -0.66
N GLU A 38 0.52 24.05 0.67
CA GLU A 38 1.13 22.94 1.41
C GLU A 38 0.30 21.66 1.36
N SER A 39 -1.03 21.77 1.30
CA SER A 39 -1.93 20.62 1.16
C SER A 39 -1.80 20.00 -0.22
N LEU A 40 -1.64 20.79 -1.29
CA LEU A 40 -1.41 20.24 -2.63
C LEU A 40 -0.09 19.48 -2.72
N LYS A 41 0.97 20.01 -2.09
CA LYS A 41 2.27 19.34 -2.01
C LYS A 41 2.17 18.04 -1.22
N THR A 42 1.49 18.06 -0.08
CA THR A 42 1.28 16.89 0.76
C THR A 42 0.41 15.84 0.06
N GLU A 43 -0.61 16.24 -0.70
CA GLU A 43 -1.43 15.32 -1.51
C GLU A 43 -0.57 14.58 -2.54
N SER A 44 0.30 15.31 -3.26
CA SER A 44 1.25 14.73 -4.22
C SER A 44 2.20 13.74 -3.55
N TRP A 45 2.68 14.06 -2.35
CA TRP A 45 3.49 13.15 -1.54
C TRP A 45 2.73 11.88 -1.13
N VAL A 46 1.48 12.01 -0.67
CA VAL A 46 0.63 10.86 -0.30
C VAL A 46 0.38 9.95 -1.50
N LYS A 47 0.13 10.52 -2.69
CA LYS A 47 0.02 9.72 -3.94
C LYS A 47 1.32 9.00 -4.27
N LYS A 48 2.47 9.66 -4.16
CA LYS A 48 3.79 9.03 -4.37
C LYS A 48 4.06 7.89 -3.39
N LEU A 49 3.72 8.09 -2.11
CA LEU A 49 3.81 7.03 -1.09
C LEU A 49 2.88 5.86 -1.42
N GLY A 50 1.65 6.13 -1.85
CA GLY A 50 0.71 5.11 -2.28
C GLY A 50 1.25 4.28 -3.46
N ILE A 51 1.85 4.92 -4.47
CA ILE A 51 2.51 4.24 -5.59
C ILE A 51 3.65 3.37 -5.09
N GLY A 52 4.52 3.91 -4.22
CA GLY A 52 5.61 3.15 -3.62
C GLY A 52 5.11 1.93 -2.84
N LEU A 53 4.02 2.08 -2.09
CA LEU A 53 3.40 1.01 -1.33
C LEU A 53 2.81 -0.08 -2.24
N CYS A 54 2.19 0.29 -3.36
CA CYS A 54 1.69 -0.68 -4.35
C CYS A 54 2.84 -1.49 -4.97
N VAL A 55 3.93 -0.83 -5.38
CA VAL A 55 5.11 -1.52 -5.95
C VAL A 55 5.74 -2.45 -4.91
N PHE A 56 5.89 -1.97 -3.67
CA PHE A 56 6.41 -2.78 -2.57
C PHE A 56 5.53 -3.99 -2.27
N ALA A 57 4.20 -3.81 -2.25
CA ALA A 57 3.24 -4.88 -2.00
C ALA A 57 3.33 -6.00 -3.05
N VAL A 58 3.48 -5.64 -4.34
CA VAL A 58 3.69 -6.62 -5.41
C VAL A 58 5.01 -7.36 -5.22
N GLY A 59 6.11 -6.65 -4.96
CA GLY A 59 7.43 -7.26 -4.72
C GLY A 59 7.43 -8.18 -3.50
N PHE A 60 6.77 -7.76 -2.42
CA PHE A 60 6.65 -8.54 -1.19
C PHE A 60 5.77 -9.79 -1.38
N GLY A 61 4.68 -9.68 -2.15
CA GLY A 61 3.85 -10.83 -2.54
C GLY A 61 4.63 -11.86 -3.36
N ILE A 62 5.45 -11.40 -4.31
CA ILE A 62 6.35 -12.27 -5.08
C ILE A 62 7.35 -12.95 -4.14
N TYR A 63 7.99 -12.21 -3.25
CA TYR A 63 8.93 -12.77 -2.27
C TYR A 63 8.31 -13.86 -1.41
N ILE A 64 7.11 -13.62 -0.87
CA ILE A 64 6.36 -14.63 -0.08
C ILE A 64 6.08 -15.86 -0.92
N PHE A 65 5.62 -15.69 -2.17
CA PHE A 65 5.34 -16.81 -3.06
C PHE A 65 6.58 -17.67 -3.34
N TYR A 66 7.74 -17.04 -3.60
CA TYR A 66 9.00 -17.75 -3.79
C TYR A 66 9.45 -18.45 -2.50
N LYS A 67 9.42 -17.76 -1.35
CA LYS A 67 9.73 -18.37 -0.06
C LYS A 67 8.85 -19.59 0.21
N LEU A 68 7.56 -19.50 -0.10
CA LEU A 68 6.59 -20.57 0.11
C LEU A 68 6.79 -21.78 -0.82
N LYS A 69 7.25 -21.53 -2.06
CA LYS A 69 7.50 -22.57 -3.06
C LYS A 69 8.82 -23.32 -2.83
N TYR A 70 9.81 -22.66 -2.23
CA TYR A 70 11.16 -23.18 -2.02
C TYR A 70 11.51 -23.44 -0.54
N ALA A 71 10.54 -23.32 0.39
CA ALA A 71 10.64 -23.74 1.78
C ALA A 71 9.93 -25.08 2.00
#